data_AF-A0AAD7FPD5-F1
#
_entry.id   AF-A0AAD7FPD5-F1
#
_cell.length_a   1.000
_cell.length_b   1.000
_cell.length_c   1.000
_cell.angle_alpha   90.00
_cell.angle_beta   90.00
_cell.angle_gamma   90.00
#
_symmetry.space_group_name_H-M   'P 1'
#
loop_
_entity.id
_entity.type
_entity.pdbx_description
1 polymer ?
#
loop_
_entity_poly.entity_id
_entity_poly.type
_entity_poly.pdbx_seq_one_letter_code
_entity_poly.pdbx_strand_id
1 'polypeptide(L)'
;MSSRLVAHSCQRKGKSEWSMCSVAADVLTAMLTALLLALLANPEAQRNAQAEIDKVVVSGHLPDFGEETMPYVSVLVEELIRWWTVTPL
;
A
#
# COMPACT_ATOMS: atom_id res chain seq x y z
N MET A 1 -4.76 -47.10 1.63
CA MET A 1 -4.77 -46.35 2.92
C MET A 1 -3.40 -45.70 3.17
N SER A 2 -2.95 -44.76 2.33
CA SER A 2 -1.66 -44.06 2.53
C SER A 2 -1.64 -42.70 1.80
N SER A 3 -2.71 -41.92 1.97
CA SER A 3 -2.83 -40.59 1.35
C SER A 3 -3.10 -39.48 2.37
N ARG A 4 -3.39 -39.82 3.64
CA ARG A 4 -3.59 -38.84 4.71
C ARG A 4 -2.28 -38.35 5.35
N LEU A 5 -1.18 -39.10 5.23
CA LEU A 5 0.08 -38.72 5.88
C LEU A 5 0.82 -37.58 5.16
N VAL A 6 0.60 -37.40 3.85
CA VAL A 6 1.24 -36.32 3.07
C VAL A 6 0.53 -34.97 3.27
N ALA A 7 -0.78 -34.97 3.57
CA ALA A 7 -1.50 -33.73 3.87
C ALA A 7 -1.00 -33.07 5.17
N HIS A 8 -0.68 -33.87 6.19
CA HIS A 8 -0.16 -33.38 7.46
C HIS A 8 1.31 -32.94 7.41
N SER A 9 2.10 -33.35 6.41
CA SER A 9 3.49 -32.89 6.25
C SER A 9 3.61 -31.54 5.51
N CYS A 10 2.60 -31.14 4.73
CA CYS A 10 2.53 -29.79 4.15
C CYS A 10 2.25 -28.71 5.23
N GLN A 11 1.52 -29.08 6.29
CA GLN A 11 1.12 -28.18 7.38
C GLN A 11 2.24 -27.89 8.41
N ARG A 12 3.43 -28.44 8.19
CA ARG A 12 4.64 -28.25 9.01
C ARG A 12 5.68 -27.31 8.39
N LYS A 13 5.40 -26.68 7.24
CA LYS A 13 6.24 -25.55 6.81
C LYS A 13 5.97 -24.36 7.73
N GLY A 14 7.04 -23.86 8.35
CA GLY A 14 7.02 -22.99 9.52
C GLY A 14 6.07 -21.79 9.39
N LYS A 15 5.10 -21.72 10.30
CA LYS A 15 4.18 -20.59 10.50
C LYS A 15 4.94 -19.27 10.74
N SER A 16 6.20 -19.33 11.18
CA SER A 16 7.03 -18.19 11.54
C SER A 16 7.68 -17.45 10.36
N GLU A 17 7.78 -18.06 9.18
CA GLU A 17 8.49 -17.43 8.03
C GLU A 17 7.65 -16.34 7.35
N TRP A 18 6.34 -16.56 7.24
CA TRP A 18 5.41 -15.65 6.56
C TRP A 18 4.71 -14.65 7.49
N SER A 19 4.93 -14.77 8.82
CA SER A 19 4.26 -13.94 9.83
C SER A 19 4.57 -12.44 9.67
N MET A 20 5.73 -12.08 9.15
CA MET A 20 6.09 -10.68 8.89
C MET A 20 5.36 -10.12 7.65
N CYS A 21 5.26 -10.90 6.57
CA CYS A 21 4.58 -10.47 5.35
C CYS A 21 3.06 -10.30 5.55
N SER A 22 2.43 -11.10 6.41
CA SER A 22 1.00 -10.94 6.72
C SER A 22 0.71 -9.61 7.41
N VAL A 23 1.53 -9.23 8.40
CA VAL A 23 1.37 -7.94 9.09
C VAL A 23 1.58 -6.76 8.14
N ALA A 24 2.57 -6.86 7.24
CA ALA A 24 2.79 -5.84 6.22
C ALA A 24 1.58 -5.71 5.26
N ALA A 25 0.99 -6.83 4.85
CA ALA A 25 -0.20 -6.82 3.99
C ALA A 25 -1.40 -6.15 4.68
N ASP A 26 -1.62 -6.42 5.97
CA ASP A 26 -2.71 -5.82 6.74
C ASP A 26 -2.57 -4.29 6.82
N VAL A 27 -1.36 -3.78 7.10
CA VAL A 27 -1.07 -2.35 7.16
C VAL A 27 -1.27 -1.66 5.81
N LEU A 28 -0.75 -2.25 4.72
CA LEU A 28 -0.89 -1.69 3.38
C LEU A 28 -2.36 -1.62 2.94
N THR A 29 -3.13 -2.68 3.21
CA THR A 29 -4.55 -2.72 2.89
C THR A 29 -5.30 -1.60 3.60
N ALA A 30 -5.00 -1.39 4.87
CA ALA A 30 -5.65 -0.38 5.68
C ALA A 30 -5.28 1.05 5.24
N MET A 31 -4.00 1.30 4.95
CA MET A 31 -3.51 2.58 4.42
C MET A 31 -4.13 2.93 3.06
N LEU A 32 -4.22 1.97 2.13
CA LEU A 32 -4.85 2.18 0.83
C LEU A 32 -6.34 2.48 0.96
N THR A 33 -7.02 1.80 1.88
CA THR A 33 -8.44 2.05 2.14
C THR A 33 -8.65 3.46 2.70
N ALA A 34 -7.81 3.89 3.64
CA ALA A 34 -7.85 5.24 4.19
C ALA A 34 -7.55 6.31 3.11
N LEU A 35 -6.56 6.05 2.24
CA LEU A 35 -6.22 6.94 1.13
C LEU A 35 -7.40 7.12 0.18
N LEU A 36 -8.02 6.02 -0.24
CA LEU A 36 -9.19 6.06 -1.12
C LEU A 36 -10.33 6.84 -0.48
N LEU A 37 -10.61 6.63 0.81
CA LEU A 37 -11.64 7.38 1.52
C LEU A 37 -11.32 8.89 1.58
N ALA A 38 -10.06 9.25 1.86
CA ALA A 38 -9.62 10.64 1.93
C ALA A 38 -9.74 11.36 0.57
N LEU A 39 -9.39 10.67 -0.53
CA LEU A 39 -9.52 11.18 -1.89
C LEU A 39 -10.99 11.31 -2.34
N LEU A 40 -11.84 10.34 -1.99
CA LEU A 40 -13.28 10.41 -2.27
C LEU A 40 -13.96 11.56 -1.51
N ALA A 41 -13.52 11.83 -0.28
CA ALA A 41 -14.01 12.96 0.50
C ALA A 41 -13.50 14.32 -0.01
N ASN A 42 -12.33 14.35 -0.65
CA ASN A 42 -11.67 15.57 -1.13
C ASN A 42 -11.31 15.47 -2.62
N PRO A 43 -12.28 15.62 -3.54
CA PRO A 43 -12.05 15.45 -4.98
C PRO A 43 -11.08 16.49 -5.56
N GLU A 44 -10.95 17.67 -4.93
CA GLU A 44 -9.95 18.67 -5.32
C GLU A 44 -8.52 18.17 -5.05
N ALA A 45 -8.29 17.55 -3.89
CA ALA A 45 -6.99 16.99 -3.55
C ALA A 45 -6.59 15.87 -4.52
N GLN A 46 -7.56 15.05 -4.93
CA GLN A 46 -7.37 14.02 -5.96
C GLN A 46 -6.97 14.62 -7.31
N ARG A 47 -7.63 15.69 -7.76
CA ARG A 47 -7.30 16.35 -9.04
C ARG A 47 -5.90 16.95 -9.04
N ASN A 48 -5.52 17.58 -7.93
CA ASN A 48 -4.19 18.18 -7.79
C ASN A 48 -3.09 17.11 -7.78
N ALA A 49 -3.30 16.00 -7.07
CA ALA A 49 -2.38 14.86 -7.08
C ALA A 49 -2.25 14.26 -8.49
N GLN A 50 -3.36 14.04 -9.19
CA GLN A 50 -3.34 13.51 -10.55
C GLN A 50 -2.62 14.46 -11.52
N ALA A 51 -2.84 15.77 -11.40
CA ALA A 51 -2.18 16.75 -12.26
C ALA A 51 -0.66 16.85 -12.01
N GLU A 52 -0.18 16.53 -10.81
CA GLU A 52 1.25 16.41 -10.55
C GLU A 52 1.82 15.12 -11.15
N ILE A 53 1.11 13.99 -10.97
CA ILE A 53 1.49 12.70 -11.56
C ILE A 53 1.57 12.81 -13.09
N ASP A 54 0.58 13.43 -13.73
CA ASP A 54 0.54 13.57 -15.18
C ASP A 54 1.66 14.48 -15.74
N LYS A 55 2.27 15.33 -14.90
CA LYS A 55 3.44 16.15 -15.28
C LYS A 55 4.74 15.37 -15.23
N VAL A 56 4.91 14.53 -14.20
CA VAL A 56 6.14 13.78 -13.97
C VAL A 56 6.16 12.50 -14.80
N VAL A 57 5.04 11.79 -14.85
CA VAL A 57 4.92 10.51 -15.56
C VAL A 57 4.54 10.75 -17.01
N VAL A 58 5.49 10.51 -17.92
CA VAL A 58 5.22 10.54 -19.36
C VAL A 58 4.26 9.42 -19.74
N SER A 59 3.18 9.78 -20.45
CA SER A 59 2.17 8.83 -20.95
C SER A 59 2.82 7.70 -21.76
N GLY A 60 2.62 6.45 -21.30
CA GLY A 60 3.17 5.24 -21.92
C GLY A 60 4.40 4.65 -21.21
N HIS A 61 4.93 5.33 -20.19
CA HIS A 61 6.01 4.82 -19.34
C HIS A 61 5.54 4.61 -17.89
N LEU A 62 6.03 3.54 -17.26
CA LEU A 62 5.85 3.31 -15.83
C LEU A 62 6.84 4.21 -15.08
N PRO A 63 6.45 4.81 -13.95
CA PRO A 63 7.36 5.61 -13.14
C PRO A 63 8.52 4.75 -12.62
N ASP A 64 9.74 5.24 -12.76
CA ASP A 64 10.95 4.67 -12.18
C ASP A 64 11.37 5.45 -10.92
N PHE A 65 12.24 4.86 -10.10
CA PHE A 65 12.74 5.50 -8.87
C PHE A 65 13.65 6.71 -9.14
N GLY A 66 14.03 6.94 -10.40
CA GLY A 66 14.82 8.10 -10.84
C GLY A 66 13.99 9.28 -11.35
N GLU A 67 12.66 9.20 -11.32
CA GLU A 67 11.78 10.26 -11.81
C GLU A 67 11.82 11.53 -10.92
N GLU A 68 11.40 12.64 -11.51
CA GLU A 68 11.35 13.93 -10.82
C GLU A 68 10.48 13.88 -9.57
N THR A 69 10.89 14.58 -8.51
CA THR A 69 10.18 14.54 -7.21
C THR A 69 8.77 15.11 -7.33
N MET A 70 7.79 14.40 -6.74
CA MET A 70 6.38 14.79 -6.66
C MET A 70 6.02 15.34 -5.27
N PRO A 71 6.26 16.65 -5.00
CA PRO A 71 6.10 17.22 -3.67
C PRO A 71 4.66 17.18 -3.15
N TYR A 72 3.65 17.36 -4.01
CA TYR A 72 2.25 17.34 -3.58
C TYR A 72 1.83 15.93 -3.14
N VAL A 73 2.21 14.90 -3.89
CA VAL A 73 1.95 13.50 -3.51
C VAL A 73 2.67 13.15 -2.20
N SER A 74 3.91 13.60 -2.00
CA SER A 74 4.63 13.38 -0.73
C SER A 74 3.90 13.97 0.47
N VAL A 75 3.48 15.24 0.38
CA VAL A 75 2.71 15.91 1.45
C VAL A 75 1.36 15.23 1.69
N LEU A 76 0.71 14.73 0.64
CA LEU A 76 -0.55 14.00 0.77
C LEU A 76 -0.38 12.69 1.54
N VAL A 77 0.72 11.96 1.30
CA VAL A 77 1.05 10.73 2.03
C VAL A 77 1.38 11.04 3.50
N GLU A 78 2.11 12.12 3.77
CA GLU A 78 2.39 12.59 5.14
C GLU A 78 1.09 12.92 5.89
N GLU A 79 0.17 13.64 5.25
CA GLU A 79 -1.14 13.96 5.83
C GLU A 79 -2.00 12.71 6.05
N LEU A 80 -1.95 11.74 5.14
CA LEU A 80 -2.66 10.48 5.32
C LEU A 80 -2.16 9.73 6.58
N ILE A 81 -0.84 9.63 6.75
CA ILE A 81 -0.23 8.99 7.92
C ILE A 81 -0.56 9.77 9.20
N ARG A 82 -0.66 11.10 9.11
CA ARG A 82 -1.10 11.95 10.23
C ARG A 82 -2.54 11.67 10.64
N TRP A 83 -3.45 11.48 9.69
CA TRP A 83 -4.88 11.25 9.96
C TRP A 83 -5.14 9.82 10.44
N TRP A 84 -4.36 8.87 9.94
CA TRP A 84 -4.54 7.45 10.19
C TRP A 84 -3.35 6.88 10.95
N THR A 85 -3.33 7.14 12.27
CA THR A 85 -2.34 6.54 13.18
C THR A 85 -2.64 5.05 13.30
N VAL A 86 -1.91 4.23 12.52
CA VAL A 86 -2.06 2.75 12.48
C VAL A 86 -1.80 2.11 13.85
N THR A 87 -1.12 2.82 14.75
CA THR A 87 -0.94 2.44 16.15
C THR A 87 -1.45 3.55 17.07
N PRO A 88 -2.48 3.30 17.90
CA PRO A 88 -2.74 4.15 19.04
C PRO A 88 -1.58 4.00 20.03
N LEU A 89 -1.09 5.12 20.57
CA LEU A 89 -0.09 5.15 21.65
C LEU A 89 -0.72 4.68 22.98
#